data_AF-A0A9B0WKR4-F1
#
_entry.id   AF-A0A9B0WKR4-F1
#
_cell.length_a   1.000
_cell.length_b   1.000
_cell.length_c   1.000
_cell.angle_alpha   90.00
_cell.angle_beta   90.00
_cell.angle_gamma   90.00
#
_symmetry.space_group_name_H-M   'P 1'
#
loop_
_entity.id
_entity.type
_entity.pdbx_description
1 polymer ?
#
loop_
_entity_poly.entity_id
_entity_poly.type
_entity_poly.pdbx_seq_one_letter_code
_entity_poly.pdbx_strand_id
1 'polypeptide(L)'
;MATVEASSSEGKGQGVETSVTYYRLEEVAKRNSSKEIWLVIHGRVYDITRFLEEHPGGEEVLLEQAGADASESFEDVGHSSDAREMLKQYYVGDVHPCDLKTENSGKDTTKNNGCTSCWSYWVFPILGAIFLGFLYRYYMAESRSS
;
A
#
# COMPACT_ATOMS: atom_id res chain seq x y z
N MET A 1 -18.87 -48.51 -19.13
CA MET A 1 -19.33 -47.59 -20.19
C MET A 1 -20.63 -46.99 -19.67
N ALA A 2 -20.59 -45.83 -19.01
CA ALA A 2 -20.96 -44.51 -19.56
C ALA A 2 -22.44 -44.51 -20.03
N THR A 3 -23.37 -43.69 -19.54
CA THR A 3 -23.29 -42.27 -19.19
C THR A 3 -24.37 -41.87 -18.17
N VAL A 4 -24.03 -40.88 -17.36
CA VAL A 4 -24.93 -40.11 -16.47
C VAL A 4 -25.77 -39.13 -17.30
N GLU A 5 -27.06 -39.01 -17.01
CA GLU A 5 -27.90 -37.91 -17.50
C GLU A 5 -28.08 -36.88 -16.39
N ALA A 6 -27.62 -35.67 -16.68
CA ALA A 6 -27.83 -34.48 -15.89
C ALA A 6 -29.17 -33.85 -16.26
N SER A 7 -29.92 -33.33 -15.29
CA SER A 7 -30.61 -32.05 -15.48
C SER A 7 -31.15 -31.46 -14.17
N SER A 8 -30.81 -30.18 -13.99
CA SER A 8 -31.58 -29.13 -13.33
C SER A 8 -31.60 -29.07 -11.80
N SER A 9 -30.87 -28.11 -11.27
CA SER A 9 -31.54 -27.00 -10.57
C SER A 9 -30.65 -25.75 -10.56
N GLU A 10 -31.18 -24.69 -11.17
CA GLU A 10 -30.69 -23.32 -11.09
C GLU A 10 -30.74 -22.83 -9.64
N GLY A 11 -29.56 -22.62 -9.06
CA GLY A 11 -29.37 -21.96 -7.77
C GLY A 11 -29.23 -20.45 -7.96
N LYS A 12 -30.33 -19.74 -7.74
CA LYS A 12 -30.48 -18.29 -7.65
C LYS A 12 -29.55 -17.71 -6.56
N GLY A 13 -28.41 -17.14 -6.96
CA GLY A 13 -27.50 -16.42 -6.07
C GLY A 13 -28.09 -15.09 -5.65
N GLN A 14 -28.54 -14.99 -4.41
CA GLN A 14 -28.95 -13.74 -3.77
C GLN A 14 -27.68 -12.90 -3.54
N GLY A 15 -27.57 -11.79 -4.29
CA GLY A 15 -26.54 -10.78 -4.06
C GLY A 15 -26.76 -10.12 -2.71
N VAL A 16 -25.90 -10.45 -1.76
CA VAL A 16 -25.76 -9.69 -0.51
C VAL A 16 -25.08 -8.38 -0.91
N GLU A 17 -25.80 -7.27 -0.82
CA GLU A 17 -25.22 -5.93 -0.90
C GLU A 17 -24.42 -5.70 0.40
N THR A 18 -23.22 -6.26 0.49
CA THR A 18 -22.25 -5.84 1.51
C THR A 18 -21.75 -4.47 1.08
N SER A 19 -22.06 -3.44 1.86
CA SER A 19 -21.46 -2.12 1.72
C SER A 19 -19.94 -2.24 1.93
N VAL A 20 -19.20 -2.46 0.84
CA VAL A 20 -17.75 -2.53 0.84
C VAL A 20 -17.20 -1.15 1.15
N THR A 21 -16.45 -1.04 2.25
CA THR A 21 -15.74 0.18 2.59
C THR A 21 -14.42 0.21 1.81
N TYR A 22 -14.13 1.33 1.16
CA TYR A 22 -12.89 1.50 0.40
C TYR A 22 -11.87 2.30 1.20
N TYR A 23 -10.64 1.81 1.23
CA TYR A 23 -9.50 2.46 1.89
C TYR A 23 -8.41 2.78 0.88
N ARG A 24 -7.78 3.95 1.01
CA ARG A 24 -6.61 4.29 0.20
C ARG A 24 -5.34 3.71 0.80
N LEU A 25 -4.34 3.42 -0.03
CA LEU A 25 -3.05 2.92 0.44
C LEU A 25 -2.38 3.90 1.41
N GLU A 26 -2.54 5.22 1.20
CA GLU A 26 -2.03 6.25 2.12
C GLU A 26 -2.62 6.15 3.53
N GLU A 27 -3.85 5.63 3.65
CA GLU A 27 -4.59 5.51 4.90
C GLU A 27 -4.29 4.19 5.60
N VAL A 28 -4.03 3.14 4.83
CA VAL A 28 -3.50 1.86 5.32
C VAL A 28 -2.06 2.03 5.82
N ALA A 29 -1.22 2.78 5.11
CA ALA A 29 0.19 3.02 5.47
C ALA A 29 0.38 3.76 6.80
N LYS A 30 -0.61 4.55 7.24
CA LYS A 30 -0.60 5.20 8.56
C LYS A 30 -0.83 4.22 9.71
N ARG A 31 -1.39 3.04 9.42
CA ARG A 31 -1.76 2.00 10.39
C ARG A 31 -0.69 0.92 10.44
N ASN A 32 0.48 1.35 10.88
CA ASN A 32 1.69 0.54 11.00
C ASN A 32 2.21 0.45 12.45
N SER A 33 1.33 0.69 13.42
CA SER A 33 1.70 0.73 14.84
C SER A 33 1.23 -0.53 15.55
N SER A 34 1.92 -1.00 16.59
CA SER A 34 1.56 -2.21 17.35
C SER A 34 0.13 -2.25 17.94
N LYS A 35 -0.57 -1.10 17.96
CA LYS A 35 -1.96 -0.97 18.42
C LYS A 35 -2.99 -0.97 17.30
N GLU A 36 -2.58 -0.79 16.05
CA GLU A 36 -3.43 -0.74 14.87
C GLU A 36 -2.57 -1.11 13.65
N ILE A 37 -2.64 -2.38 13.25
CA ILE A 37 -1.87 -2.94 12.14
C ILE A 37 -2.81 -3.43 11.06
N TRP A 38 -2.72 -2.78 9.91
CA TRP A 38 -3.45 -3.18 8.73
C TRP A 38 -2.52 -3.71 7.67
N LEU A 39 -2.99 -4.70 6.93
CA LEU A 39 -2.28 -5.30 5.81
C LEU A 39 -3.19 -5.31 4.59
N VAL A 40 -2.58 -5.13 3.41
CA VAL A 40 -3.25 -5.40 2.16
C VAL A 40 -2.84 -6.78 1.66
N ILE A 41 -3.81 -7.63 1.33
CA ILE A 41 -3.59 -8.92 0.68
C ILE A 41 -4.60 -9.04 -0.46
N HIS A 42 -4.12 -9.27 -1.69
CA HIS A 42 -4.92 -9.39 -2.91
C HIS A 42 -5.90 -8.22 -3.11
N GLY A 43 -5.45 -7.00 -2.83
CA GLY A 43 -6.26 -5.78 -2.95
C GLY A 43 -7.35 -5.59 -1.89
N ARG A 44 -7.35 -6.41 -0.83
CA ARG A 44 -8.26 -6.32 0.31
C ARG A 44 -7.50 -5.89 1.56
N VAL A 45 -8.16 -5.13 2.42
CA VAL A 45 -7.59 -4.59 3.65
C VAL A 45 -8.04 -5.44 4.84
N TYR A 46 -7.08 -5.85 5.65
CA TYR A 46 -7.27 -6.70 6.81
C TYR A 46 -6.72 -6.03 8.07
N ASP A 47 -7.50 -6.01 9.14
CA ASP A 47 -7.06 -5.58 10.47
C ASP A 47 -6.61 -6.80 11.27
N ILE A 48 -5.30 -6.97 11.33
CA ILE A 48 -4.66 -8.09 12.01
C ILE A 48 -4.15 -7.71 13.40
N THR A 49 -4.54 -6.55 13.94
CA THR A 49 -4.06 -6.04 15.23
C THR A 49 -4.22 -7.07 16.36
N ARG A 50 -5.32 -7.82 16.36
CA ARG A 50 -5.59 -8.85 17.38
C ARG A 50 -4.90 -10.18 17.09
N PHE A 51 -4.43 -10.37 15.87
CA PHE A 51 -3.82 -11.61 15.39
C PHE A 51 -2.30 -11.62 15.51
N LEU A 52 -1.67 -10.50 15.91
CA LEU A 52 -0.21 -10.38 16.01
C LEU A 52 0.42 -11.49 16.86
N GLU A 53 -0.09 -11.71 18.06
CA GLU A 53 0.42 -12.73 19.00
C GLU A 53 -0.05 -14.15 18.65
N GLU A 54 -1.13 -14.28 17.88
CA GLU A 54 -1.70 -15.57 17.47
C GLU A 54 -1.09 -16.10 16.17
N HIS A 55 -0.33 -15.26 15.45
CA HIS A 55 0.28 -15.62 14.19
C HIS A 55 1.38 -16.69 14.38
N PRO A 56 1.24 -17.90 13.78
CA PRO A 56 2.22 -18.98 13.96
C PRO A 56 3.64 -18.65 13.44
N GLY A 57 3.75 -17.67 12.54
CA GLY A 57 5.03 -17.17 12.01
C GLY A 57 5.66 -16.05 12.83
N GLY A 58 5.05 -15.64 13.95
CA GLY A 58 5.49 -14.54 14.80
C GLY A 58 4.95 -13.16 14.38
N GLU A 59 4.92 -12.21 15.32
CA GLU A 59 4.44 -10.85 15.07
C GLU A 59 5.40 -10.01 14.23
N GLU A 60 6.70 -10.36 14.25
CA GLU A 60 7.79 -9.62 13.62
C GLU A 60 7.56 -9.46 12.11
N VAL A 61 7.20 -10.54 11.42
CA VAL A 61 6.94 -10.53 9.98
C VAL A 61 5.69 -9.75 9.61
N LEU A 62 4.71 -9.65 10.52
CA LEU A 62 3.51 -8.86 10.31
C LEU A 62 3.80 -7.37 10.52
N LEU A 63 4.65 -7.03 11.49
CA LEU A 63 5.13 -5.67 11.75
C LEU A 63 5.98 -5.13 10.60
N GLU A 64 6.83 -5.96 10.00
CA GLU A 64 7.65 -5.57 8.84
C GLU A 64 6.79 -5.18 7.62
N GLN A 65 5.65 -5.84 7.45
CA GLN A 65 4.71 -5.58 6.35
C GLN A 65 3.58 -4.61 6.74
N ALA A 66 3.59 -4.09 7.96
CA ALA A 66 2.49 -3.29 8.49
C ALA A 66 2.26 -2.02 7.66
N GLY A 67 1.00 -1.81 7.26
CA GLY A 67 0.59 -0.69 6.42
C GLY A 67 0.94 -0.84 4.93
N ALA A 68 1.46 -2.00 4.51
CA ALA A 68 1.86 -2.28 3.14
C ALA A 68 1.04 -3.43 2.52
N ASP A 69 1.33 -3.68 1.24
CA ASP A 69 0.82 -4.86 0.52
C ASP A 69 1.73 -6.05 0.78
N ALA A 70 1.19 -7.02 1.51
CA ALA A 70 1.86 -8.25 1.90
C ALA A 70 1.46 -9.45 1.02
N SER A 71 0.81 -9.22 -0.12
CA SER A 71 0.34 -10.29 -1.02
C SER A 71 1.48 -11.20 -1.47
N GLU A 72 2.62 -10.63 -1.85
CA GLU A 72 3.81 -11.38 -2.26
C GLU A 72 4.32 -12.26 -1.12
N SER A 73 4.59 -11.68 0.05
CA SER A 73 5.05 -12.42 1.23
C SER A 73 4.05 -13.49 1.67
N PHE A 74 2.74 -13.23 1.55
CA PHE A 74 1.70 -14.18 1.91
C PHE A 74 1.68 -15.41 0.98
N GLU A 75 1.87 -15.21 -0.32
CA GLU A 75 1.94 -16.28 -1.32
C GLU A 75 3.29 -17.02 -1.28
N ASP A 76 4.40 -16.31 -1.07
CA ASP A 76 5.74 -16.90 -0.98
C ASP A 76 5.88 -17.89 0.18
N VAL A 77 5.25 -17.58 1.32
CA VAL A 77 5.19 -18.47 2.48
C VAL A 77 4.31 -19.69 2.21
N GLY A 78 3.34 -19.59 1.30
CA GLY A 78 2.46 -20.70 0.95
C GLY A 78 1.43 -21.03 2.03
N HIS A 79 0.73 -20.01 2.54
CA HIS A 79 -0.32 -20.19 3.55
C HIS A 79 -1.41 -21.20 3.12
N SER A 80 -1.82 -22.06 4.05
CA SER A 80 -2.83 -23.09 3.80
C SER A 80 -4.21 -22.50 3.48
N SER A 81 -5.10 -23.32 2.91
CA SER A 81 -6.49 -22.92 2.66
C SER A 81 -7.23 -22.51 3.94
N ASP A 82 -6.89 -23.12 5.07
CA ASP A 82 -7.46 -22.81 6.38
C ASP A 82 -7.01 -21.43 6.88
N ALA A 83 -5.71 -21.11 6.72
CA ALA A 83 -5.19 -19.77 7.03
C ALA A 83 -5.86 -18.69 6.17
N ARG A 84 -6.11 -18.98 4.89
CA ARG A 84 -6.86 -18.09 3.99
C ARG A 84 -8.32 -17.90 4.40
N GLU A 85 -8.94 -18.90 5.00
CA GLU A 85 -10.30 -18.79 5.55
C GLU A 85 -10.31 -17.95 6.83
N MET A 86 -9.35 -18.17 7.73
CA MET A 86 -9.18 -17.34 8.93
C MET A 86 -8.93 -15.88 8.60
N LEU A 87 -8.13 -15.60 7.54
CA LEU A 87 -7.85 -14.24 7.08
C LEU A 87 -9.14 -13.44 6.79
N LYS A 88 -10.19 -14.09 6.28
CA LYS A 88 -11.47 -13.41 5.97
C LYS A 88 -12.16 -12.84 7.21
N GLN A 89 -11.89 -13.38 8.40
CA GLN A 89 -12.48 -12.89 9.65
C GLN A 89 -11.94 -11.51 10.03
N TYR A 90 -10.75 -11.17 9.54
CA TYR A 90 -10.06 -9.90 9.77
C TYR A 90 -10.33 -8.86 8.67
N TYR A 91 -11.22 -9.16 7.72
CA TYR A 91 -11.52 -8.28 6.61
C TYR A 91 -12.24 -7.01 7.06
N VAL A 92 -11.74 -5.85 6.62
CA VAL A 92 -12.33 -4.54 6.92
C VAL A 92 -12.92 -3.88 5.68
N GLY A 93 -12.29 -4.06 4.52
CA GLY A 93 -12.71 -3.41 3.28
C GLY A 93 -11.77 -3.70 2.12
N ASP A 94 -12.01 -3.03 1.00
CA ASP A 94 -11.20 -3.16 -0.21
C ASP A 94 -10.30 -1.94 -0.39
N VAL A 95 -9.19 -2.12 -1.08
CA VAL A 95 -8.36 -0.99 -1.50
C VAL A 95 -9.11 -0.19 -2.58
N HIS A 96 -8.98 1.13 -2.52
CA HIS A 96 -9.63 2.03 -3.45
C HIS A 96 -9.17 1.71 -4.90
N PRO A 97 -10.10 1.66 -5.88
CA PRO A 97 -9.78 1.26 -7.26
C PRO A 97 -8.77 2.16 -7.98
N CYS A 98 -8.54 3.38 -7.47
CA CYS A 98 -7.48 4.26 -7.95
C CYS A 98 -6.07 3.75 -7.63
N ASP A 99 -5.92 3.02 -6.52
CA ASP A 99 -4.63 2.59 -5.99
C ASP A 99 -4.28 1.16 -6.45
N LEU A 100 -5.28 0.37 -6.86
CA LEU A 100 -5.11 -0.98 -7.44
C LEU A 100 -4.50 -0.98 -8.85
N LYS A 101 -4.37 0.18 -9.50
CA LYS A 101 -3.80 0.32 -10.86
C LYS A 101 -2.27 0.34 -10.84
N THR A 102 -1.66 -0.76 -10.42
CA THR A 102 -0.25 -1.02 -10.75
C THR A 102 -0.13 -2.51 -11.04
N GLU A 103 -0.22 -2.89 -12.33
CA GLU A 103 0.41 -4.09 -12.95
C GLU A 103 -0.36 -4.75 -14.11
N ASN A 104 -1.44 -4.17 -14.66
CA ASN A 104 -2.02 -4.64 -15.93
C ASN A 104 -2.46 -3.50 -16.85
N SER A 105 -1.53 -2.59 -17.13
CA SER A 105 -1.59 -1.74 -18.33
C SER A 105 -0.25 -1.84 -19.03
N GLY A 106 -0.19 -2.68 -20.07
CA GLY A 106 0.86 -2.55 -21.08
C GLY A 106 0.91 -1.11 -21.58
N LYS A 107 2.12 -0.67 -21.93
CA LYS A 107 2.45 0.53 -22.71
C LYS A 107 1.23 1.40 -23.08
N ASP A 108 1.03 2.50 -22.37
CA ASP A 108 0.86 3.73 -23.10
C ASP A 108 1.38 4.94 -22.33
N THR A 109 2.01 5.80 -23.12
CA THR A 109 2.67 7.01 -22.69
C THR A 109 1.60 8.06 -22.40
N THR A 110 1.77 8.86 -21.34
CA THR A 110 1.27 10.25 -21.17
C THR A 110 0.47 10.48 -19.88
N LYS A 111 1.06 11.32 -19.01
CA LYS A 111 0.50 12.29 -18.02
C LYS A 111 -0.87 11.94 -17.43
N ASN A 112 -1.03 11.91 -16.10
CA ASN A 112 -1.13 13.13 -15.28
C ASN A 112 -1.25 12.88 -13.75
N ASN A 113 -0.34 13.52 -13.01
CA ASN A 113 -0.50 14.32 -11.78
C ASN A 113 -1.20 13.75 -10.53
N GLY A 114 -0.39 13.43 -9.53
CA GLY A 114 -0.83 13.47 -8.13
C GLY A 114 0.06 12.79 -7.10
N CYS A 115 1.37 13.06 -7.02
CA CYS A 115 2.11 12.83 -5.78
C CYS A 115 3.33 13.75 -5.66
N THR A 116 3.63 14.09 -4.42
CA THR A 116 4.47 15.17 -3.93
C THR A 116 5.91 15.15 -4.46
N SER A 117 6.52 16.33 -4.60
CA SER A 117 7.97 16.55 -4.73
C SER A 117 8.56 16.51 -6.16
N CYS A 118 8.47 17.63 -6.90
CA CYS A 118 9.28 17.83 -8.13
C CYS A 118 9.73 19.27 -8.43
N TRP A 119 9.25 20.32 -7.73
CA TRP A 119 9.85 21.67 -7.86
C TRP A 119 11.06 21.83 -6.93
N SER A 120 11.05 21.17 -5.78
CA SER A 120 12.03 21.40 -4.70
C SER A 120 13.48 21.09 -5.09
N TYR A 121 13.72 20.09 -5.93
CA TYR A 121 15.07 19.64 -6.26
C TYR A 121 15.86 20.57 -7.20
N TRP A 122 15.23 21.59 -7.78
CA TRP A 122 15.94 22.67 -8.49
C TRP A 122 16.03 23.96 -7.66
N VAL A 123 15.10 24.24 -6.76
CA VAL A 123 15.21 25.44 -5.90
C VAL A 123 16.23 25.31 -4.78
N PHE A 124 16.42 24.14 -4.18
CA PHE A 124 17.45 23.96 -3.15
C PHE A 124 18.89 24.21 -3.65
N PRO A 125 19.34 23.67 -4.81
CA PRO A 125 20.67 24.01 -5.32
C PRO A 125 20.80 25.48 -5.75
N ILE A 126 19.72 26.09 -6.28
CA ILE A 126 19.73 27.51 -6.69
C ILE A 126 19.78 28.43 -5.46
N LEU A 127 19.02 28.15 -4.40
CA LEU A 127 19.06 28.90 -3.15
C LEU A 127 20.41 28.80 -2.46
N GLY A 128 21.02 27.61 -2.45
CA GLY A 128 22.37 27.40 -1.91
C GLY A 128 23.43 28.22 -2.65
N ALA A 129 23.39 28.26 -3.99
CA ALA A 129 24.31 29.04 -4.79
C ALA A 129 24.16 30.56 -4.59
N ILE A 130 22.90 31.05 -4.48
CA ILE A 130 22.63 32.47 -4.21
C ILE A 130 23.11 32.85 -2.80
N PHE A 131 22.86 32.02 -1.79
CA PHE A 131 23.30 32.27 -0.41
C PHE A 131 24.82 32.28 -0.29
N LEU A 132 25.51 31.31 -0.89
CA LEU A 132 26.97 31.23 -0.90
C LEU A 132 27.60 32.41 -1.66
N GLY A 133 26.98 32.84 -2.75
CA GLY A 133 27.41 34.04 -3.49
C GLY A 133 27.24 35.33 -2.67
N PHE A 134 26.13 35.48 -1.94
CA PHE A 134 25.90 36.64 -1.07
C PHE A 134 26.91 36.68 0.08
N LEU A 135 27.21 35.52 0.69
CA LEU A 135 28.20 35.39 1.76
C LEU A 135 29.62 35.67 1.27
N TYR A 136 29.98 35.18 0.08
CA TYR A 136 31.27 35.47 -0.55
C TYR A 136 31.42 36.96 -0.88
N ARG A 137 30.35 37.60 -1.38
CA ARG A 137 30.35 39.04 -1.69
C ARG A 137 30.41 39.91 -0.44
N TYR A 138 29.82 39.47 0.67
CA TYR A 138 29.95 40.11 1.98
C TYR A 138 31.38 39.97 2.52
N TYR A 139 31.94 38.76 2.53
CA TYR A 139 33.30 38.50 2.98
C TYR A 139 34.36 39.25 2.16
N MET A 140 34.20 39.33 0.84
CA MET A 140 35.08 40.09 -0.04
C MET A 140 34.91 41.62 0.07
N ALA A 141 33.77 42.11 0.57
CA ALA A 141 33.63 43.53 0.88
C ALA A 141 34.40 43.89 2.16
N GLU A 142 34.43 42.98 3.14
CA GLU A 142 35.15 43.16 4.40
C GLU A 142 36.67 43.00 4.23
N SER A 143 37.13 42.10 3.34
CA SER A 143 38.57 41.92 3.05
C SER A 143 39.22 43.05 2.25
N ARG A 144 38.44 44.01 1.72
CA ARG A 144 38.96 45.22 1.04
C ARG A 144 39.08 46.44 1.95
N SER A 145 38.71 46.33 3.24
CA SER A 145 38.74 47.45 4.20
C SER A 145 39.91 47.41 5.20
N SER A 146 40.89 46.52 5.03
CA SER A 146 42.22 46.59 5.69
C SER A 146 43.29 46.94 4.68
#